data_AF-A0A497Q9V9-F1
#
_entry.id   AF-A0A497Q9V9-F1
#
_cell.length_a   1.000
_cell.length_b   1.000
_cell.length_c   1.000
_cell.angle_alpha   90.00
_cell.angle_beta   90.00
_cell.angle_gamma   90.00
#
_symmetry.space_group_name_H-M   'P 1'
#
loop_
_entity.id
_entity.type
_entity.pdbx_description
1 polymer ?
#
loop_
_entity_poly.entity_id
_entity_poly.type
_entity_poly.pdbx_seq_one_letter_code
_entity_poly.pdbx_strand_id
1 'polypeptide(L)' 'MIEQLSVLGLTTNEARAYVSLVRLGKATARAIHEDSEIPRSKVYETVVNPLVVLFQWQVVKTVLAAVESIMEKRMS' A
#
# COMPACT_ATOMS: atom_id res chain seq x y z
N MET A 1 -2.27 9.50 -8.95
CA MET A 1 -1.95 8.28 -8.16
C MET A 1 -1.28 8.60 -6.82
N ILE A 2 -0.17 9.32 -6.77
CA ILE A 2 0.47 9.70 -5.49
C ILE A 2 -0.47 10.47 -4.57
N GLU A 3 -1.14 11.51 -5.08
CA GLU A 3 -2.12 12.29 -4.30
C GLU A 3 -3.30 11.46 -3.78
N GLN A 4 -3.78 10.49 -4.58
CA GLN A 4 -4.85 9.59 -4.17
C GLN A 4 -4.41 8.68 -3.00
N LEU A 5 -3.17 8.20 -3.03
CA LEU A 5 -2.59 7.41 -1.95
C LEU A 5 -2.37 8.27 -0.69
N SER A 6 -2.06 9.55 -0.86
CA SER A 6 -1.97 10.49 0.27
C SER A 6 -3.32 10.76 0.94
N VAL A 7 -4.41 10.80 0.19
CA VAL A 7 -5.78 10.83 0.76
C VAL A 7 -6.08 9.57 1.58
N LEU A 8 -5.48 8.43 1.22
CA LEU A 8 -5.59 7.16 1.97
C LEU A 8 -4.63 7.09 3.18
N GLY A 9 -3.90 8.17 3.48
CA GLY A 9 -3.03 8.27 4.65
C GLY A 9 -1.58 7.89 4.40
N LEU A 10 -1.15 7.63 3.15
CA LEU A 10 0.25 7.40 2.84
C LEU A 10 1.01 8.74 2.76
N THR A 11 2.19 8.79 3.36
CA THR A 11 3.14 9.87 3.09
C THR A 11 3.56 9.84 1.62
N THR A 12 4.07 10.97 1.11
CA THR A 12 4.53 11.07 -0.28
C THR A 12 5.59 10.01 -0.62
N ASN A 13 6.48 9.70 0.32
CA ASN A 13 7.50 8.66 0.14
C ASN A 13 6.88 7.26 0.08
N GLU A 14 5.95 6.96 0.99
CA GLU A 14 5.22 5.68 0.98
C GLU A 14 4.42 5.49 -0.30
N ALA A 15 3.76 6.53 -0.79
CA ALA A 15 3.03 6.51 -2.04
C ALA A 15 3.96 6.29 -3.24
N ARG A 16 5.13 6.95 -3.29
CA ARG A 16 6.12 6.76 -4.35
C ARG A 16 6.72 5.36 -4.33
N ALA A 17 7.03 4.83 -3.14
CA ALA A 17 7.54 3.48 -2.96
C ALA A 17 6.51 2.42 -3.39
N TYR A 18 5.24 2.64 -3.04
CA TYR A 18 4.14 1.77 -3.45
C TYR A 18 3.95 1.74 -4.97
N VAL A 19 3.90 2.91 -5.62
CA VAL A 19 3.75 2.98 -7.09
C VAL A 19 4.91 2.28 -7.80
N SER A 20 6.13 2.47 -7.29
CA SER A 20 7.34 1.84 -7.82
C SER A 20 7.31 0.31 -7.65
N LEU A 21 6.89 -0.18 -6.48
CA LEU A 21 6.74 -1.62 -6.23
C LEU A 21 5.67 -2.24 -7.14
N VAL A 22 4.52 -1.59 -7.33
CA VAL A 22 3.46 -2.08 -8.22
C VAL A 22 3.93 -2.15 -9.68
N ARG A 23 4.68 -1.13 -10.13
CA ARG A 23 5.28 -1.12 -11.48
C ARG A 23 6.31 -2.21 -11.69
N LEU A 24 7.18 -2.43 -10.70
CA LEU A 24 8.31 -3.36 -10.80
C LEU A 24 7.94 -4.81 -10.43
N GLY A 25 6.84 -5.03 -9.73
CA GLY A 25 6.44 -6.34 -9.22
C GLY A 25 7.35 -6.81 -8.06
N LYS A 26 8.16 -7.85 -8.29
CA LYS A 26 9.18 -8.28 -7.32
C LYS A 26 10.45 -7.45 -7.50
N ALA A 27 10.67 -6.49 -6.60
CA ALA A 27 11.78 -5.56 -6.69
C ALA A 27 12.65 -5.56 -5.42
N THR A 28 13.93 -5.27 -5.59
CA THR A 28 14.84 -5.00 -4.47
C THR A 28 14.70 -3.54 -4.02
N ALA A 29 15.10 -3.22 -2.79
CA ALA A 29 15.14 -1.84 -2.29
C ALA A 29 15.99 -0.91 -3.18
N ARG A 30 17.00 -1.47 -3.87
CA ARG A 30 17.78 -0.74 -4.88
C ARG A 30 16.92 -0.32 -6.07
N ALA A 31 16.21 -1.28 -6.66
CA ALA A 31 15.38 -1.02 -7.84
C ALA A 31 14.26 -0.02 -7.52
N ILE A 32 13.67 -0.12 -6.32
CA ILE A 32 12.68 0.84 -5.85
C ILE A 32 13.30 2.23 -5.67
N HIS A 33 14.49 2.35 -5.09
CA HIS A 33 15.19 3.65 -4.99
C HIS A 33 15.45 4.27 -6.37
N GLU A 34 15.92 3.47 -7.33
CA GLU A 34 16.24 3.92 -8.68
C GLU A 34 14.98 4.37 -9.46
N ASP A 35 13.83 3.70 -9.28
CA ASP A 35 12.58 4.04 -9.98
C ASP A 35 11.74 5.11 -9.25
N SER A 36 11.78 5.16 -7.91
CA SER A 36 10.99 6.10 -7.10
C SER A 36 11.71 7.40 -6.72
N GLU A 37 13.04 7.45 -6.90
CA GLU A 37 13.95 8.53 -6.48
C GLU A 37 13.99 8.80 -4.97
N ILE A 38 13.41 7.91 -4.17
CA ILE A 38 13.41 8.03 -2.71
C ILE A 38 14.76 7.55 -2.17
N PRO A 39 15.41 8.23 -1.21
CA PRO A 39 16.67 7.77 -0.64
C PRO A 39 16.62 6.31 -0.17
N ARG A 40 17.68 5.54 -0.43
CA ARG A 40 17.74 4.11 -0.10
C ARG A 40 17.42 3.78 1.36
N SER A 41 17.87 4.61 2.30
CA SER A 41 17.54 4.49 3.73
C SER A 41 16.02 4.59 3.98
N LYS A 42 15.36 5.52 3.29
CA LYS A 42 13.90 5.71 3.35
C LYS A 42 13.12 4.59 2.66
N VAL A 43 13.68 3.95 1.64
CA VAL A 43 13.08 2.74 1.06
C VAL A 43 13.06 1.59 2.08
N TYR A 44 14.13 1.38 2.83
CA TYR A 44 14.12 0.38 3.90
C TYR A 44 13.12 0.72 5.00
N GLU A 45 13.06 1.99 5.43
CA GLU A 45 12.07 2.42 6.43
C GLU A 45 10.64 2.16 5.97
N THR A 46 10.30 2.43 4.70
CA THR A 46 8.92 2.34 4.16
C THR A 46 8.52 0.94 3.69
N VAL A 47 9.44 0.17 3.12
CA VAL A 47 9.16 -1.18 2.57
C VAL A 47 9.24 -2.26 3.65
N VAL A 48 10.14 -2.12 4.64
CA VAL A 48 10.26 -3.07 5.76
C VAL A 48 9.17 -2.86 6.81
N ASN A 49 8.58 -1.67 6.88
CA ASN A 49 7.55 -1.30 7.84
C ASN A 49 6.75 -0.13 7.22
N PRO A 50 5.52 -0.24 6.66
CA PRO A 50 4.49 -1.25 6.81
C PRO A 50 3.67 -1.48 5.50
N LEU A 51 4.24 -1.19 4.31
CA LEU A 51 3.46 -1.10 3.05
C LEU A 51 2.85 -2.44 2.58
N VAL A 52 3.55 -3.56 2.79
CA VAL A 52 3.04 -4.88 2.36
C VAL A 52 1.97 -5.39 3.33
N VAL A 53 2.15 -5.14 4.64
CA VAL A 53 1.22 -5.62 5.68
C VAL A 53 -0.05 -4.77 5.70
N LEU A 54 0.05 -3.45 5.60
CA LEU A 54 -1.12 -2.57 5.63
C LEU A 54 -2.00 -2.72 4.39
N PHE A 55 -1.42 -2.98 3.21
CA PHE A 55 -2.22 -3.16 1.99
C PHE A 55 -2.96 -4.49 1.99
N GLN A 56 -2.32 -5.59 2.42
CA GLN A 56 -3.00 -6.88 2.63
C GLN A 56 -4.10 -6.74 3.69
N TRP A 57 -3.82 -6.07 4.79
CA TRP A 57 -4.78 -5.88 5.89
C TRP A 57 -5.95 -4.97 5.51
N GLN A 58 -5.73 -3.93 4.69
CA GLN A 58 -6.81 -3.05 4.24
C GLN A 58 -7.75 -3.74 3.25
N VAL A 59 -7.21 -4.52 2.31
CA VAL A 59 -8.04 -5.32 1.39
C VAL A 59 -8.87 -6.33 2.18
N VAL A 60 -8.28 -7.02 3.16
CA VAL A 60 -9.01 -7.93 4.05
C VAL A 60 -10.14 -7.22 4.80
N LYS A 61 -9.88 -6.04 5.38
CA LYS A 61 -10.92 -5.25 6.07
C LYS A 61 -12.06 -4.84 5.14
N THR A 62 -11.74 -4.40 3.92
CA THR A 62 -12.77 -4.00 2.95
C THR A 62 -13.65 -5.18 2.52
N VAL A 63 -13.05 -6.36 2.30
CA VAL A 63 -13.81 -7.57 1.97
C VAL A 63 -14.68 -8.02 3.15
N LEU A 64 -14.15 -7.98 4.38
CA LEU A 64 -14.88 -8.36 5.58
C LEU A 64 -16.12 -7.47 5.80
N ALA A 65 -15.94 -6.15 5.71
CA ALA A 65 -17.02 -5.18 5.85
C ALA A 65 -18.11 -5.35 4.78
N ALA A 66 -17.72 -5.70 3.55
CA ALA A 66 -18.66 -5.99 2.48
C ALA A 66 -19.49 -7.26 2.77
N VAL A 67 -18.85 -8.31 3.31
CA VAL A 67 -19.53 -9.55 3.69
C VAL A 67 -20.51 -9.31 4.84
N GLU A 68 -20.10 -8.56 5.87
CA GLU A 68 -20.96 -8.19 7.00
C GLU A 68 -22.21 -7.45 6.52
N SER A 69 -22.04 -6.45 5.64
CA SER A 69 -23.15 -5.70 5.07
C SER A 69 -24.10 -6.59 4.25
N ILE A 70 -23.57 -7.56 3.49
CA ILE A 70 -24.39 -8.52 2.73
C ILE A 70 -25.18 -9.44 3.66
N MET A 71 -24.57 -9.91 4.74
CA MET A 71 -25.23 -10.77 5.73
C MET A 71 -26.36 -10.03 6.45
N GLU A 72 -26.12 -8.80 6.88
CA GLU A 72 -27.10 -7.99 7.61
C GLU A 72 -28.33 -7.69 6.75
N LYS A 73 -28.10 -7.44 5.45
CA LYS A 73 -29.16 -7.23 4.45
C LYS A 73 -29.96 -8.49 4.09
N ARG A 74 -29.48 -9.68 4.46
CA ARG A 74 -30.14 -10.99 4.21
C ARG A 74 -30.89 -11.52 5.43
N MET A 75 -30.63 -10.99 6.63
CA MET A 75 -31.32 -11.34 7.88
C MET A 75 -32.42 -10.36 8.27
N SER A 76 -32.53 -9.23 7.57
CA SER A 76 -33.70 -8.35 7.54
C SER A 76 -34.72 -8.81 6.50
#